data_AF-A0A850BK80-F1
#
_entry.id   AF-A0A850BK80-F1
#
_cell.length_a   1.000
_cell.length_b   1.000
_cell.length_c   1.000
_cell.angle_alpha   90.00
_cell.angle_beta   90.00
_cell.angle_gamma   90.00
#
_symmetry.space_group_name_H-M   'P 1'
#
loop_
_entity.id
_entity.type
_entity.pdbx_description
1 polymer ?
#
loop_
_entity_poly.entity_id
_entity_poly.type
_entity_poly.pdbx_seq_one_letter_code
_entity_poly.pdbx_strand_id
1 'polypeptide(L)'
;MTDDEISQKLAAELRDFAKHGATFMQLIDLIHERLKMPKYSRGTVMKPLRDAFGLRASDFTDIVFACEVFGDGASVTIAETEESFGRRLEELRSNSK
;
A
#
# COMPACT_ATOMS: atom_id res chain seq x y z
N MET A 1 -1.27 -11.00 -21.41
CA MET A 1 -0.64 -10.44 -20.21
C MET A 1 -1.07 -11.32 -19.06
N THR A 2 -0.13 -11.99 -18.39
CA THR A 2 -0.43 -12.90 -17.27
C THR A 2 -0.67 -12.11 -15.98
N ASP A 3 -1.35 -12.70 -15.00
CA ASP A 3 -1.59 -12.07 -13.69
C ASP A 3 -0.29 -11.64 -12.98
N ASP A 4 0.81 -12.33 -13.26
CA ASP A 4 2.14 -12.00 -12.74
C ASP A 4 2.74 -10.76 -13.38
N GLU A 5 2.54 -10.55 -14.69
CA GLU A 5 3.00 -9.34 -15.39
C GLU A 5 2.27 -8.09 -14.88
N ILE A 6 0.95 -8.22 -14.62
CA ILE A 6 0.15 -7.14 -14.01
C ILE A 6 0.66 -6.82 -12.61
N SER A 7 0.89 -7.85 -11.80
CA SER A 7 1.36 -7.69 -10.42
C SER A 7 2.74 -7.03 -10.37
N GLN A 8 3.67 -7.43 -11.24
CA GLN A 8 5.02 -6.85 -11.31
C GLN A 8 5.00 -5.39 -11.77
N LYS A 9 4.18 -5.06 -12.78
CA LYS A 9 4.04 -3.69 -13.27
C LYS A 9 3.44 -2.78 -12.20
N LEU A 10 2.36 -3.21 -11.55
CA LEU A 10 1.74 -2.48 -10.46
C LEU A 10 2.73 -2.28 -9.30
N ALA A 11 3.50 -3.31 -8.94
CA ALA A 11 4.52 -3.21 -7.90
C ALA A 11 5.64 -2.22 -8.25
N ALA A 12 6.00 -2.08 -9.53
CA ALA A 12 6.96 -1.08 -9.98
C ALA A 12 6.38 0.35 -9.90
N GLU A 13 5.13 0.54 -10.34
CA GLU A 13 4.43 1.83 -10.25
C GLU A 13 4.27 2.29 -8.79
N LEU A 14 3.89 1.39 -7.88
CA LEU A 14 3.77 1.68 -6.46
C LEU A 14 5.09 2.15 -5.85
N ARG A 15 6.20 1.48 -6.20
CA ARG A 15 7.54 1.89 -5.75
C ARG A 15 7.93 3.26 -6.28
N ASP A 16 7.58 3.56 -7.52
CA ASP A 16 7.88 4.86 -8.14
C ASP A 16 7.06 5.98 -7.48
N PHE A 17 5.76 5.78 -7.27
CA PHE A 17 4.91 6.74 -6.54
C PHE A 17 5.41 6.98 -5.12
N ALA A 18 5.77 5.93 -4.39
CA ALA A 18 6.32 6.05 -3.04
C ALA A 18 7.69 6.77 -3.01
N LYS A 19 8.50 6.70 -4.08
CA LYS A 19 9.74 7.49 -4.20
C LYS A 19 9.47 8.98 -4.35
N HIS A 20 8.36 9.35 -4.96
CA HIS A 20 7.93 10.74 -5.14
C HIS A 20 7.09 11.27 -3.97
N GLY A 21 7.06 10.55 -2.84
CA GLY A 21 6.36 11.00 -1.63
C GLY A 21 4.85 10.74 -1.65
N ALA A 22 4.37 9.80 -2.48
CA ALA A 22 2.97 9.41 -2.42
C ALA A 22 2.60 8.87 -1.03
N THR A 23 1.48 9.34 -0.52
CA THR A 23 0.86 8.89 0.73
C THR A 23 0.32 7.47 0.59
N PHE A 24 0.05 6.82 1.72
CA PHE A 24 -0.52 5.49 1.72
C PHE A 24 -1.87 5.45 1.00
N MET A 25 -2.73 6.44 1.23
CA MET A 25 -4.04 6.52 0.58
C MET A 25 -3.92 6.67 -0.93
N GLN A 26 -2.97 7.48 -1.41
CA GLN A 26 -2.68 7.62 -2.84
C GLN A 26 -2.20 6.31 -3.47
N LEU A 27 -1.45 5.47 -2.72
CA LEU A 27 -1.05 4.15 -3.20
C LEU A 27 -2.25 3.19 -3.28
N ILE A 28 -3.17 3.24 -2.32
CA ILE A 28 -4.43 2.48 -2.41
C ILE A 28 -5.27 2.93 -3.60
N ASP A 29 -5.38 4.24 -3.83
CA ASP A 29 -6.11 4.80 -4.97
C ASP A 29 -5.55 4.26 -6.28
N LEU A 30 -4.23 4.24 -6.43
CA LEU A 30 -3.56 3.66 -7.60
C LEU A 30 -3.89 2.17 -7.78
N ILE A 31 -3.88 1.38 -6.69
CA ILE A 31 -4.24 -0.05 -6.73
C ILE A 31 -5.69 -0.21 -7.21
N HIS A 32 -6.61 0.56 -6.65
CA HIS A 32 -8.02 0.55 -7.04
C HIS A 32 -8.20 0.91 -8.52
N GLU A 33 -7.55 1.99 -8.97
CA GLU A 33 -7.64 2.47 -10.35
C GLU A 33 -7.13 1.45 -11.37
N ARG A 34 -6.05 0.74 -11.03
CA ARG A 34 -5.41 -0.27 -11.90
C ARG A 34 -6.15 -1.59 -11.91
N LEU A 35 -6.61 -2.07 -10.75
CA LEU A 35 -7.25 -3.38 -10.64
C LEU A 35 -8.78 -3.33 -10.82
N LYS A 36 -9.40 -2.14 -10.75
CA LYS A 36 -10.87 -1.95 -10.76
C LYS A 36 -11.60 -2.80 -9.72
N MET A 37 -10.90 -3.12 -8.63
CA MET A 37 -11.41 -3.92 -7.51
C MET A 37 -11.82 -3.01 -6.34
N PRO A 38 -12.68 -3.45 -5.41
CA PRO A 38 -13.10 -2.63 -4.28
C PRO A 38 -11.92 -1.99 -3.54
N LYS A 39 -11.97 -0.67 -3.34
CA LYS A 39 -11.05 0.04 -2.45
C LYS A 39 -11.06 -0.65 -1.09
N TYR A 40 -9.88 -0.76 -0.48
CA TYR A 40 -9.67 -1.28 0.88
C TYR A 40 -9.87 -2.79 1.09
N SER A 41 -10.33 -3.54 0.09
CA SER A 41 -10.42 -4.99 0.26
C SER A 41 -9.05 -5.58 0.53
N ARG A 42 -8.95 -6.36 1.62
CA ARG A 42 -7.73 -7.03 2.06
C ARG A 42 -6.96 -7.73 0.92
N GLY A 43 -7.65 -8.52 0.09
CA GLY A 43 -7.01 -9.25 -1.01
C GLY A 43 -6.45 -8.33 -2.10
N THR A 44 -7.13 -7.21 -2.34
CA THR A 44 -6.77 -6.21 -3.35
C THR A 44 -5.59 -5.36 -2.92
N VAL A 45 -5.50 -5.00 -1.64
CA VAL A 45 -4.48 -4.06 -1.14
C VAL A 45 -3.21 -4.80 -0.70
N MET A 46 -3.34 -5.94 -0.01
CA MET A 46 -2.18 -6.60 0.60
C MET A 46 -1.19 -7.16 -0.43
N LYS A 47 -1.68 -7.81 -1.49
CA LYS A 47 -0.78 -8.45 -2.47
C LYS A 47 0.09 -7.41 -3.20
N PRO A 48 -0.46 -6.35 -3.81
CA PRO A 48 0.35 -5.35 -4.50
C PRO A 48 1.36 -4.64 -3.60
N LEU A 49 0.97 -4.30 -2.37
CA LEU A 49 1.88 -3.63 -1.44
C LEU A 49 2.99 -4.56 -0.93
N ARG A 50 2.69 -5.83 -0.65
CA ARG A 50 3.71 -6.83 -0.32
C ARG A 50 4.68 -7.01 -1.48
N ASP A 51 4.17 -7.15 -2.69
CA ASP A 51 4.99 -7.39 -3.87
C ASP A 51 5.85 -6.14 -4.21
N ALA A 52 5.34 -4.93 -3.91
CA ALA A 52 6.07 -3.67 -4.09
C ALA A 52 7.16 -3.42 -3.03
N PHE A 53 6.87 -3.71 -1.76
CA PHE A 53 7.67 -3.24 -0.63
C PHE A 53 8.23 -4.35 0.25
N GLY A 54 7.92 -5.62 -0.02
CA GLY A 54 8.39 -6.77 0.77
C GLY A 54 7.78 -6.84 2.18
N LEU A 55 6.66 -6.16 2.39
CA LEU A 55 6.03 -5.99 3.69
C LEU A 55 5.23 -7.23 4.11
N ARG A 56 5.23 -7.53 5.41
CA ARG A 56 4.53 -8.70 5.97
C ARG A 56 3.04 -8.41 6.13
N ALA A 57 2.23 -9.46 6.21
CA ALA A 57 0.79 -9.33 6.44
C ALA A 57 0.46 -8.50 7.70
N SER A 58 1.24 -8.69 8.76
CA SER A 58 1.15 -7.91 10.01
C SER A 58 1.32 -6.42 9.78
N ASP A 59 2.18 -6.03 8.84
CA ASP A 59 2.58 -4.64 8.60
C ASP A 59 1.45 -3.82 7.95
N PHE A 60 0.39 -4.50 7.46
CA PHE A 60 -0.76 -3.87 6.81
C PHE A 60 -2.11 -4.23 7.42
N THR A 61 -2.16 -5.09 8.44
CA THR A 61 -3.47 -5.58 8.93
C THR A 61 -4.24 -4.45 9.61
N ASP A 62 -3.57 -3.66 10.44
CA ASP A 62 -4.16 -2.47 11.08
C ASP A 62 -4.59 -1.43 10.04
N ILE A 63 -3.80 -1.34 8.98
CA ILE A 63 -3.98 -0.40 7.88
C ILE A 63 -5.22 -0.74 7.05
N VAL A 64 -5.33 -2.00 6.61
CA VAL A 64 -6.50 -2.51 5.88
C VAL A 64 -7.74 -2.43 6.75
N PHE A 65 -7.63 -2.76 8.03
CA PHE A 65 -8.75 -2.65 8.97
C PHE A 65 -9.21 -1.20 9.14
N ALA A 66 -8.29 -0.25 9.33
CA ALA A 66 -8.61 1.16 9.40
C ALA A 66 -9.30 1.65 8.12
N CYS A 67 -8.79 1.23 6.96
CA CYS A 67 -9.40 1.53 5.67
C CYS A 67 -10.79 0.89 5.47
N GLU A 68 -11.00 -0.36 5.86
CA GLU A 68 -12.30 -1.03 5.77
C GLU A 68 -13.34 -0.42 6.72
N VAL A 69 -12.92 0.08 7.88
CA VAL A 69 -13.80 0.65 8.91
C VAL A 69 -14.08 2.14 8.68
N PHE A 70 -13.07 2.92 8.28
CA PHE A 70 -13.15 4.39 8.19
C PHE A 70 -13.19 4.93 6.75
N GLY A 71 -12.82 4.12 5.75
CA GLY A 71 -12.86 4.49 4.33
C GLY A 71 -11.98 5.70 3.99
N ASP A 72 -12.49 6.60 3.14
CA ASP A 72 -11.85 7.89 2.80
C ASP A 72 -11.99 8.95 3.94
N GLY A 73 -12.57 8.60 5.09
CA GLY A 73 -12.75 9.52 6.20
C GLY A 73 -11.42 9.89 6.86
N ALA A 74 -11.17 11.19 7.08
CA ALA A 74 -10.01 11.66 7.83
C ALA A 74 -10.10 11.20 9.30
N SER A 75 -9.62 9.99 9.56
CA SER A 75 -9.53 9.37 10.88
C SER A 75 -8.10 9.48 11.39
N VAL A 76 -7.93 9.77 12.67
CA VAL A 76 -6.62 9.77 13.35
C VAL A 76 -5.90 8.43 13.09
N THR A 77 -6.65 7.33 13.02
CA THR A 77 -6.11 6.00 12.74
C THR A 77 -5.50 5.89 11.34
N ILE A 78 -6.03 6.59 10.33
CA ILE A 78 -5.44 6.60 8.97
C ILE A 78 -4.15 7.41 8.96
N ALA A 79 -4.09 8.54 9.68
CA ALA A 79 -2.88 9.34 9.79
C ALA A 79 -1.74 8.58 10.52
N GLU A 80 -2.06 7.91 11.64
CA GLU A 80 -1.10 7.06 12.37
C GLU A 80 -0.61 5.88 11.51
N THR A 81 -1.52 5.32 10.72
CA THR A 81 -1.24 4.28 9.74
C THR A 81 -0.30 4.77 8.63
N GLU A 82 -0.53 5.96 8.10
CA GLU A 82 0.34 6.61 7.12
C GLU A 82 1.75 6.84 7.65
N GLU A 83 1.87 7.37 8.88
CA GLU A 83 3.14 7.58 9.55
C GLU A 83 3.89 6.26 9.80
N SER A 84 3.17 5.24 10.27
CA SER A 84 3.72 3.89 10.48
C SER A 84 4.26 3.30 9.17
N PHE A 85 3.49 3.41 8.08
CA PHE A 85 3.90 2.96 6.77
C PHE A 85 5.13 3.71 6.25
N GLY A 86 5.16 5.05 6.39
CA GLY A 86 6.30 5.88 6.02
C GLY A 86 7.59 5.46 6.73
N ARG A 87 7.54 5.32 8.06
CA ARG A 87 8.68 4.82 8.86
C ARG A 87 9.16 3.45 8.39
N ARG A 88 8.23 2.54 8.09
CA ARG A 88 8.57 1.19 7.62
C ARG A 88 9.28 1.21 6.27
N LEU A 89 8.86 2.07 5.35
CA LEU A 89 9.56 2.25 4.07
C LEU A 89 10.97 2.81 4.26
N GLU A 90 11.17 3.72 5.21
CA GLU A 90 12.50 4.26 5.55
C GLU A 90 13.42 3.21 6.18
N GLU A 91 12.90 2.36 7.07
CA GLU A 91 13.64 1.23 7.66
C GLU A 91 14.12 0.25 6.59
N LEU A 92 13.25 -0.10 5.64
CA LEU A 92 13.60 -0.99 4.53
C LEU A 92 14.68 -0.40 3.61
N ARG A 93 14.64 0.92 3.37
CA ARG A 93 15.69 1.63 2.63
C ARG A 93 17.02 1.65 3.39
N SER A 94 16.97 1.81 4.70
CA SER A 94 18.17 1.91 5.56
C SER A 94 18.86 0.57 5.75
N ASN A 95 18.10 -0.54 5.80
CA ASN A 95 18.64 -1.90 5.91
C ASN A 95 19.11 -2.50 4.57
N SER A 96 18.93 -1.78 3.45
CA SER A 96 19.40 -2.19 2.11
C SER A 96 20.73 -1.53 1.70
N LYS A 97 21.40 -0.82 2.63
CA LYS A 97 22.75 -0.27 2.49
C LYS A 97 23.76 -1.11 3.27
#